data_AF-A0A3N5IIW5-F1
#
_entry.id   AF-A0A3N5IIW5-F1
#
_cell.length_a   1.000
_cell.length_b   1.000
_cell.length_c   1.000
_cell.angle_alpha   90.00
_cell.angle_beta   90.00
_cell.angle_gamma   90.00
#
_symmetry.space_group_name_H-M   'P 1'
#
loop_
_entity.id
_entity.type
_entity.pdbx_description
1 polymer ?
#
loop_
_entity_poly.entity_id
_entity_poly.type
_entity_poly.pdbx_seq_one_letter_code
_entity_poly.pdbx_strand_id
1 'polypeptide(L)'
;MTPVSDIIQKRYSCRSYADKPIPSSVMRQFSDAVNAPRQGPFGHTPRFVMISMASLSREDWKKLGTYGVIKNARLFLAGILQPTLPMAA
;
A
#
# COMPACT_ATOMS: atom_id res chain seq x y z
N MET A 1 20.40 6.83 16.30
CA MET A 1 19.05 6.71 15.72
C MET A 1 19.03 7.48 14.41
N THR A 2 18.51 6.92 13.32
CA THR A 2 18.49 7.62 12.02
C THR A 2 17.34 8.63 11.98
N PRO A 3 17.59 9.91 11.64
CA PRO A 3 16.55 10.90 11.45
C PRO A 3 15.53 10.50 10.38
N VAL A 4 14.24 10.85 10.58
CA VAL A 4 13.17 10.55 9.60
C VAL A 4 13.43 11.25 8.27
N SER A 5 14.00 12.45 8.29
CA SER A 5 14.43 13.19 7.09
C SER A 5 15.36 12.37 6.20
N ASP A 6 16.31 11.66 6.80
CA ASP A 6 17.31 10.89 6.08
C ASP A 6 16.69 9.65 5.43
N ILE A 7 15.66 9.09 6.07
CA ILE A 7 14.87 7.97 5.52
C ILE A 7 14.07 8.44 4.31
N ILE A 8 13.43 9.61 4.39
CA ILE A 8 12.65 10.20 3.30
C ILE A 8 13.56 10.44 2.07
N GLN A 9 14.75 10.99 2.29
CA GLN A 9 15.75 11.26 1.25
C GLN A 9 16.21 9.98 0.53
N LYS A 10 16.24 8.83 1.22
CA LYS A 10 16.66 7.54 0.65
C LYS A 10 15.55 6.81 -0.11
N ARG A 11 14.29 7.26 -0.03
CA ARG A 11 13.16 6.57 -0.66
C ARG A 11 13.26 6.67 -2.18
N TYR A 12 13.27 5.51 -2.84
CA TYR A 12 13.15 5.39 -4.29
C TYR A 12 11.99 4.47 -4.67
N SER A 13 11.53 4.55 -5.91
CA SER A 13 10.43 3.71 -6.40
C SER A 13 10.96 2.35 -6.86
N CYS A 14 10.97 1.38 -5.95
CA CYS A 14 11.29 0.00 -6.26
C CYS A 14 10.21 -0.63 -7.15
N ARG A 15 10.61 -1.29 -8.23
CA ARG A 15 9.71 -1.94 -9.20
C ARG A 15 10.05 -3.41 -9.44
N SER A 16 11.10 -3.92 -8.80
CA SER A 16 11.53 -5.32 -8.89
C SER A 16 11.76 -5.84 -7.49
N TYR A 17 10.95 -6.80 -7.07
CA TYR A 17 10.98 -7.34 -5.71
C TYR A 17 11.61 -8.74 -5.71
N ALA A 18 12.23 -9.10 -4.59
CA ALA A 18 12.69 -10.47 -4.39
C ALA A 18 11.48 -11.39 -4.21
N ASP A 19 11.57 -12.63 -4.72
CA ASP A 19 10.58 -13.66 -4.42
C ASP A 19 10.85 -14.26 -3.03
N LYS A 20 10.62 -13.44 -2.00
CA LYS A 20 10.76 -13.81 -0.59
C LYS A 20 9.58 -13.25 0.20
N PRO A 21 9.00 -14.03 1.13
CA PRO A 21 7.96 -13.52 2.01
C PRO A 21 8.52 -12.43 2.93
N ILE A 22 7.68 -11.46 3.28
CA ILE A 22 8.02 -10.44 4.29
C ILE A 22 7.93 -11.11 5.67
N PRO A 23 8.91 -10.90 6.57
CA PRO A 23 8.85 -11.43 7.93
C PRO A 23 7.56 -11.01 8.65
N SER A 24 6.96 -11.93 9.41
CA SER A 24 5.69 -11.70 10.11
C SER A 24 5.74 -10.52 11.09
N SER A 25 6.89 -10.31 11.76
CA SER A 25 7.11 -9.16 12.65
C SER A 25 7.04 -7.83 11.91
N VAL A 26 7.66 -7.74 10.73
CA VAL A 26 7.62 -6.54 9.87
C VAL A 26 6.21 -6.32 9.34
N MET A 27 5.54 -7.39 8.90
CA MET A 27 4.14 -7.31 8.45
C MET A 27 3.21 -6.81 9.54
N ARG A 28 3.39 -7.28 10.78
CA ARG A 28 2.61 -6.82 11.93
C ARG A 28 2.83 -5.34 12.21
N GLN A 29 4.09 -4.91 12.32
CA GLN A 29 4.42 -3.49 12.54
C GLN A 29 3.86 -2.58 11.44
N PHE A 30 3.95 -3.03 10.18
CA PHE A 30 3.39 -2.30 9.05
C PHE A 30 1.86 -2.23 9.12
N SER A 31 1.18 -3.35 9.39
CA SER A 31 -0.28 -3.39 9.52
C SER A 31 -0.77 -2.52 10.68
N ASP A 32 -0.11 -2.56 11.83
CA ASP A 32 -0.45 -1.72 12.99
C ASP A 32 -0.32 -0.22 12.62
N ALA A 33 0.77 0.14 11.92
CA ALA A 33 0.96 1.51 11.44
C ALA A 33 -0.08 1.90 10.39
N VAL A 34 -0.45 1.03 9.45
CA VAL A 34 -1.43 1.33 8.39
C VAL A 34 -2.84 1.49 8.95
N ASN A 35 -3.22 0.66 9.92
CA ASN A 35 -4.56 0.64 10.52
C ASN A 35 -4.74 1.68 11.63
N ALA A 36 -3.66 2.33 12.09
CA ALA A 36 -3.76 3.41 13.06
C ALA A 36 -4.66 4.54 12.52
N PRO A 37 -5.65 5.02 13.30
CA PRO A 37 -6.49 6.14 12.91
C PRO A 37 -5.65 7.36 12.55
N ARG A 38 -5.92 7.95 11.38
CA ARG A 38 -5.27 9.17 10.91
C ARG A 38 -6.30 10.11 10.35
N GLN A 39 -6.27 11.36 10.80
CA GLN A 39 -6.93 12.45 10.12
C GLN A 39 -5.91 13.10 9.19
N GLY A 40 -6.24 13.19 7.90
CA GLY A 40 -5.42 13.91 6.94
C GLY A 40 -5.42 15.42 7.21
N PRO A 41 -4.50 16.19 6.60
CA PRO A 41 -4.39 17.63 6.79
C PRO A 41 -5.66 18.40 6.37
N PHE A 42 -6.54 17.77 5.60
CA PHE A 42 -7.80 18.33 5.11
C PHE A 42 -9.03 17.70 5.80
N GLY A 43 -8.87 17.10 6.99
CA GLY A 43 -9.98 16.59 7.80
C GLY A 43 -10.55 15.22 7.40
N HIS A 44 -10.12 14.65 6.27
CA HIS A 44 -10.55 13.33 5.81
C HIS A 44 -9.90 12.19 6.60
N THR A 45 -10.61 11.05 6.69
CA THR A 45 -10.08 9.81 7.27
C THR A 45 -9.85 8.78 6.16
N PRO A 46 -8.61 8.60 5.68
CA PRO A 46 -8.31 7.56 4.68
C PRO A 46 -8.47 6.17 5.30
N ARG A 47 -9.00 5.24 4.51
CA ARG A 47 -8.98 3.81 4.82
C ARG A 47 -7.98 3.12 3.92
N PHE A 48 -7.12 2.31 4.51
CA PHE A 48 -6.17 1.49 3.79
C PHE A 48 -6.54 0.00 3.91
N VAL A 49 -6.31 -0.75 2.84
CA VAL A 49 -6.53 -2.19 2.80
C VAL A 49 -5.33 -2.84 2.13
N MET A 50 -4.80 -3.87 2.78
CA MET A 50 -3.75 -4.69 2.19
C MET A 50 -4.35 -5.81 1.36
N ILE A 51 -3.89 -5.94 0.13
CA ILE A 51 -4.35 -6.93 -0.83
C ILE A 51 -3.21 -7.91 -1.06
N SER A 52 -3.48 -9.20 -0.83
CA SER A 52 -2.55 -10.28 -1.13
C SER A 52 -2.86 -10.90 -2.48
N MET A 53 -1.83 -11.10 -3.28
CA MET A 53 -1.96 -11.82 -4.54
C MET A 53 -2.33 -13.30 -4.34
N ALA A 54 -2.01 -13.87 -3.18
CA ALA A 54 -2.39 -15.25 -2.85
C ALA A 54 -3.91 -15.43 -2.72
N SER A 55 -4.65 -14.36 -2.42
CA SER A 55 -6.11 -14.37 -2.30
C SER A 55 -6.85 -14.01 -3.59
N LEU A 56 -6.14 -13.77 -4.69
CA LEU A 56 -6.72 -13.30 -5.95
C LEU A 56 -6.65 -14.35 -7.07
N SER A 57 -7.66 -14.36 -7.93
CA SER A 57 -7.65 -15.15 -9.16
C SER A 57 -6.63 -14.61 -10.16
N ARG A 58 -6.16 -15.45 -11.11
CA ARG A 58 -5.25 -15.00 -12.18
C ARG A 58 -5.84 -13.89 -13.08
N GLU A 59 -7.17 -13.79 -13.16
CA GLU A 59 -7.83 -12.72 -13.92
C GLU A 59 -7.78 -11.39 -13.17
N ASP A 60 -7.99 -11.41 -11.85
CA ASP A 60 -7.91 -10.21 -11.02
C ASP A 60 -6.46 -9.70 -10.89
N TRP A 61 -5.48 -10.59 -11.02
CA TRP A 61 -4.07 -10.21 -11.15
C TRP A 61 -3.81 -9.29 -12.36
N LYS A 62 -4.46 -9.56 -13.51
CA LYS A 62 -4.28 -8.73 -14.72
C LYS A 62 -4.89 -7.34 -14.54
N LYS A 63 -6.01 -7.25 -13.80
CA LYS A 63 -6.69 -5.97 -13.49
C LYS A 63 -5.89 -5.08 -12.54
N LEU A 64 -5.02 -5.65 -11.69
CA LEU A 64 -4.10 -4.88 -10.85
C LEU A 64 -3.03 -4.12 -11.65
N GLY A 65 -2.99 -4.30 -12.98
CA GLY A 65 -2.61 -3.21 -13.88
C GLY A 65 -1.15 -2.77 -13.78
N THR A 66 -0.23 -3.69 -13.49
CA THR A 66 1.18 -3.32 -13.48
C THR A 66 1.78 -3.20 -14.88
N TYR A 67 1.04 -3.55 -15.95
CA TYR A 67 1.47 -3.54 -17.36
C TYR A 67 2.90 -4.10 -17.59
N GLY A 68 3.34 -5.04 -16.74
CA GLY A 68 4.71 -5.59 -16.76
C GLY A 68 5.81 -4.71 -16.14
N VAL A 69 5.45 -3.52 -15.63
CA VAL A 69 6.36 -2.53 -15.02
C VAL A 69 6.79 -2.93 -13.61
N ILE A 70 5.94 -3.62 -12.85
CA ILE A 70 6.26 -4.11 -11.49
C ILE A 70 6.45 -5.62 -11.53
N LYS A 71 7.63 -6.08 -11.13
CA LYS A 71 8.04 -7.48 -11.12
C LYS A 71 8.02 -8.05 -9.70
N ASN A 72 7.38 -9.20 -9.53
CA ASN A 72 7.35 -10.00 -8.30
C ASN A 72 6.76 -9.31 -7.05
N ALA A 73 5.95 -8.26 -7.19
CA ALA A 73 5.18 -7.73 -6.07
C ALA A 73 4.05 -8.70 -5.70
N ARG A 74 3.98 -9.10 -4.42
CA ARG A 74 2.99 -10.08 -3.91
C ARG A 74 1.92 -9.45 -3.01
N LEU A 75 2.15 -8.21 -2.58
CA LEU A 75 1.29 -7.46 -1.69
C LEU A 75 1.10 -6.06 -2.26
N PHE A 76 -0.13 -5.56 -2.18
CA PHE A 76 -0.52 -4.22 -2.63
C PHE A 76 -1.24 -3.49 -1.49
N LEU A 77 -1.06 -2.18 -1.42
CA LEU A 77 -1.79 -1.32 -0.49
C LEU A 77 -2.78 -0.48 -1.27
N ALA A 78 -4.08 -0.70 -1.05
CA ALA A 78 -5.13 0.13 -1.58
C ALA A 78 -5.49 1.23 -0.58
N GLY A 79 -5.61 2.47 -1.05
CA GLY A 79 -6.10 3.61 -0.26
C GLY A 79 -7.45 4.06 -0.80
N ILE A 80 -8.38 4.36 0.11
CA ILE A 80 -9.74 4.78 -0.22
C ILE A 80 -10.07 6.00 0.65
N LEU A 81 -10.68 7.01 0.03
CA LEU A 81 -11.22 8.19 0.69
C LEU A 81 -12.72 8.30 0.38
N GLN A 82 -13.50 8.68 1.38
CA GLN A 82 -14.89 9.05 1.14
C GLN A 82 -14.94 10.45 0.53
N PRO A 83 -15.68 10.64 -0.59
CA PRO A 83 -15.96 11.97 -1.12
C PRO A 83 -16.68 12.82 -0.08
N THR A 84 -16.27 14.09 0.06
CA THR A 84 -16.94 15.07 0.94
C THR A 84 -18.09 15.80 0.25
N LEU A 85 -18.23 15.67 -1.06
CA LEU A 85 -19.36 16.17 -1.85
C LEU A 85 -20.08 14.99 -2.48
N PRO A 86 -21.43 15.03 -2.63
CA PRO A 86 -22.12 14.05 -3.46
C PRO A 86 -21.53 14.15 -4.87
N MET A 87 -21.08 13.01 -5.43
CA MET A 87 -20.76 12.95 -6.84
C MET A 87 -22.03 13.34 -7.60
N ALA A 88 -21.95 14.39 -8.42
CA ALA A 88 -23.08 14.83 -9.23
C ALA A 88 -23.61 13.61 -10.02
N ALA A 89 -24.90 13.33 -9.83
CA ALA A 89 -25.61 12.23 -10.48
C ALA A 89 -25.81 12.51 -11.97
#